data_AF-A0A8J3MFB9-F1
#
_entry.id   AF-A0A8J3MFB9-F1
#
_cell.length_a   1.000
_cell.length_b   1.000
_cell.length_c   1.000
_cell.angle_alpha   90.00
_cell.angle_beta   90.00
_cell.angle_gamma   90.00
#
_symmetry.space_group_name_H-M   'P 1'
#
loop_
_entity.id
_entity.type
_entity.pdbx_description
1 polymer ?
#
loop_
_entity_poly.entity_id
_entity_poly.type
_entity_poly.pdbx_seq_one_letter_code
_entity_poly.pdbx_strand_id
1 'polypeptide(L)'
;MKSLAVFHPANDAGQQLLDDFIRPLCTRYGLPVQVIPAGATRAAGLAVQLTRTFVVWDLSVEGPENVYAAMPMQAKLHPRNLLVSRTPLPRNVLGQHQCAPIHGHTFPNELLGEWLDRHLHEHLVGPAGAGTYPRMAAHYWMNEHPADYFLSFRGSHQAQAEAWRDRFEAAHGVSVRMVPPNEYSYPTEVVTRQQLWEGVARLMREIQATRRAVVLLSDDYYDSFWTASELLVLLWLAYRPPARGRQDLERPEVHFAASAARTDLAPLAAALDHGIPIPTSDHALRLVYLINNTDPVTSAPETQVPARGLGRLIARAVRTRYGYYQPEFQTHDFWHQVRVPCPQCHPHHRQAADVDWAAHMATADEGPVDYFGYFAADPADLASGRLTCPGCGNGLDIANRRGVRTLWSPVMSTEKDQDRPALNHLPLWEVV
;
A
#
# COMPACT_ATOMS: atom_id res chain seq x y z
N MET A 1 -12.92 -22.30 23.76
CA MET A 1 -11.61 -21.97 24.37
C MET A 1 -10.85 -21.07 23.41
N LYS A 2 -10.31 -19.92 23.85
CA LYS A 2 -9.50 -19.06 22.99
C LYS A 2 -8.17 -19.78 22.69
N SER A 3 -7.66 -19.73 21.47
CA SER A 3 -6.39 -20.38 21.08
C SER A 3 -5.66 -19.61 19.98
N LEU A 4 -4.33 -19.80 19.91
CA LEU A 4 -3.46 -19.12 18.96
C LEU A 4 -2.69 -20.15 18.12
N ALA A 5 -2.58 -19.92 16.81
CA ALA A 5 -1.66 -20.66 15.96
C ALA A 5 -0.55 -19.76 15.41
N VAL A 6 0.62 -20.33 15.16
CA VAL A 6 1.80 -19.62 14.66
C VAL A 6 2.33 -20.31 13.41
N PHE A 7 2.47 -19.54 12.32
CA PHE A 7 3.30 -19.89 11.18
C PHE A 7 4.60 -19.09 11.30
N HIS A 8 5.75 -19.77 11.31
CA HIS A 8 7.06 -19.11 11.35
C HIS A 8 8.04 -19.75 10.35
N PRO A 9 9.01 -18.97 9.84
CA PRO A 9 10.10 -19.53 9.03
C PRO A 9 10.94 -20.49 9.88
N ALA A 10 11.45 -21.54 9.23
CA ALA A 10 12.28 -22.57 9.87
C ALA A 10 13.74 -22.13 10.00
N ASN A 11 13.96 -20.98 10.62
CA ASN A 11 15.28 -20.40 10.85
C ASN A 11 15.42 -19.98 12.33
N ASP A 12 16.66 -19.65 12.74
CA ASP A 12 16.97 -19.30 14.13
C ASP A 12 16.18 -18.07 14.61
N ALA A 13 16.02 -17.06 13.75
CA ALA A 13 15.30 -15.83 14.09
C ALA A 13 13.79 -16.07 14.32
N GLY A 14 13.16 -16.92 13.51
CA GLY A 14 11.76 -17.32 13.67
C GLY A 14 11.55 -18.20 14.90
N GLN A 15 12.50 -19.10 15.18
CA GLN A 15 12.46 -19.91 16.40
C GLN A 15 12.63 -19.05 17.66
N GLN A 16 13.52 -18.07 17.62
CA GLN A 16 13.70 -17.11 18.71
C GLN A 16 12.43 -16.29 18.96
N LEU A 17 11.76 -15.78 17.92
CA LEU A 17 10.48 -15.08 18.06
C LEU A 17 9.43 -15.95 18.77
N LEU A 18 9.37 -17.24 18.41
CA LEU A 18 8.45 -18.18 18.99
C LEU A 18 8.74 -18.45 20.48
N ASP A 19 9.99 -18.72 20.82
CA ASP A 19 10.39 -19.17 22.15
C ASP A 19 10.49 -18.02 23.16
N ASP A 20 11.08 -16.89 22.77
CA ASP A 20 11.38 -15.78 23.67
C ASP A 20 10.18 -14.84 23.84
N PHE A 21 9.27 -14.80 22.86
CA PHE A 21 8.14 -13.87 22.86
C PHE A 21 6.79 -14.58 22.77
N ILE A 22 6.49 -15.28 21.67
CA ILE A 22 5.11 -15.77 21.44
C ILE A 22 4.65 -16.77 22.50
N ARG A 23 5.47 -17.77 22.84
CA ARG A 23 5.13 -18.76 23.88
C ARG A 23 4.92 -18.11 25.26
N PRO A 24 5.84 -17.27 25.77
CA PRO A 24 5.62 -16.52 27.01
C PRO A 24 4.33 -15.68 27.01
N LEU A 25 4.05 -14.96 25.91
CA LEU A 25 2.81 -14.20 25.76
C LEU A 25 1.58 -15.11 25.85
N CYS A 26 1.58 -16.23 25.12
CA CYS A 26 0.51 -17.23 25.18
C CYS A 26 0.30 -17.78 26.59
N THR A 27 1.36 -18.10 27.33
CA THR A 27 1.28 -18.52 28.74
C THR A 27 0.65 -17.44 29.60
N ARG A 28 1.08 -16.18 29.47
CA ARG A 28 0.57 -15.06 30.26
C ARG A 28 -0.92 -14.80 30.04
N TYR A 29 -1.40 -14.95 28.80
CA TYR A 29 -2.82 -14.75 28.46
C TYR A 29 -3.67 -16.02 28.51
N GLY A 30 -3.11 -17.17 28.93
CA GLY A 30 -3.82 -18.44 28.98
C GLY A 30 -4.29 -18.95 27.61
N LEU A 31 -3.51 -18.69 26.55
CA LEU A 31 -3.80 -19.14 25.19
C LEU A 31 -3.01 -20.42 24.87
N PRO A 32 -3.66 -21.55 24.59
CA PRO A 32 -2.99 -22.69 24.00
C PRO A 32 -2.42 -22.31 22.64
N VAL A 33 -1.11 -22.55 22.46
CA VAL A 33 -0.38 -22.25 21.22
C VAL A 33 -0.24 -23.52 20.37
N GLN A 34 -0.59 -23.42 19.08
CA GLN A 34 -0.30 -24.44 18.08
C GLN A 34 0.79 -23.91 17.14
N VAL A 35 1.95 -24.56 17.15
CA VAL A 35 3.01 -24.27 16.17
C VAL A 35 2.70 -25.05 14.89
N ILE A 36 2.62 -24.36 13.76
CA ILE A 36 2.37 -25.01 12.47
C ILE A 36 3.71 -25.37 11.83
N PRO A 37 3.90 -26.63 11.37
CA PRO A 37 5.16 -27.05 10.77
C PRO A 37 5.56 -26.22 9.54
N ALA A 38 6.87 -26.09 9.35
CA ALA A 38 7.44 -25.52 8.14
C ALA A 38 6.99 -26.29 6.88
N GLY A 39 6.86 -25.59 5.76
CA GLY A 39 6.37 -26.18 4.51
C GLY A 39 4.87 -26.48 4.49
N ALA A 40 4.10 -26.01 5.49
CA ALA A 40 2.65 -26.11 5.48
C ALA A 40 2.03 -25.56 4.19
N THR A 41 0.94 -26.19 3.76
CA THR A 41 0.23 -25.80 2.54
C THR A 41 -0.85 -24.76 2.82
N ARG A 42 -1.35 -24.12 1.76
CA ARG A 42 -2.50 -23.21 1.84
C ARG A 42 -3.74 -23.85 2.49
N ALA A 43 -3.94 -25.16 2.30
CA ALA A 43 -5.05 -25.88 2.95
C ALA A 43 -4.91 -25.91 4.47
N ALA A 44 -3.68 -26.09 4.98
CA ALA A 44 -3.40 -25.99 6.41
C ALA A 44 -3.64 -24.55 6.93
N GLY A 45 -3.21 -23.54 6.16
CA GLY A 45 -3.51 -22.13 6.44
C GLY A 45 -5.00 -21.85 6.60
N LEU A 46 -5.81 -22.31 5.65
CA LEU A 46 -7.27 -22.16 5.70
C LEU A 46 -7.90 -22.90 6.90
N ALA A 47 -7.48 -24.14 7.17
CA ALA A 47 -8.00 -24.92 8.30
C ALA A 47 -7.73 -24.23 9.65
N VAL A 48 -6.54 -23.65 9.81
CA VAL A 48 -6.15 -22.91 11.02
C VAL A 48 -6.99 -21.64 11.17
N GLN A 49 -7.20 -20.88 10.10
CA GLN A 49 -8.01 -19.66 10.14
C GLN A 49 -9.46 -19.91 10.56
N LEU A 50 -10.05 -21.04 10.17
CA LEU A 50 -11.43 -21.39 10.52
C LEU A 50 -11.61 -21.80 11.98
N THR A 51 -10.53 -22.24 12.64
CA THR A 51 -10.61 -22.91 13.95
C THR A 51 -9.97 -22.15 15.10
N ARG A 52 -9.12 -21.15 14.80
CA ARG A 52 -8.34 -20.42 15.81
C ARG A 52 -8.90 -19.04 16.13
N THR A 53 -8.58 -18.58 17.34
CA THR A 53 -8.95 -17.24 17.81
C THR A 53 -7.97 -16.21 17.27
N PHE A 54 -6.69 -16.54 17.25
CA PHE A 54 -5.64 -15.74 16.64
C PHE A 54 -4.74 -16.61 15.75
N VAL A 55 -4.20 -16.02 14.70
CA VAL A 55 -3.19 -16.64 13.84
C VAL A 55 -2.06 -15.65 13.63
N VAL A 56 -0.88 -15.97 14.14
CA VAL A 56 0.34 -15.19 13.90
C VAL A 56 0.99 -15.70 12.62
N TRP A 57 1.24 -14.79 11.68
CA TRP A 57 1.98 -15.04 10.46
C TRP A 57 3.31 -14.29 10.55
N ASP A 58 4.41 -15.00 10.81
CA ASP A 58 5.74 -14.43 10.64
C ASP A 58 6.12 -14.51 9.16
N LEU A 59 6.01 -13.34 8.52
CA LEU A 59 6.14 -13.09 7.10
C LEU A 59 7.56 -12.67 6.69
N SER A 60 8.55 -12.84 7.57
CA SER A 60 9.94 -12.47 7.30
C SER A 60 10.51 -13.26 6.11
N VAL A 61 11.27 -12.55 5.27
CA VAL A 61 11.92 -13.08 4.06
C VAL A 61 13.43 -13.07 4.28
N GLU A 62 13.93 -14.11 4.94
CA GLU A 62 15.32 -14.22 5.42
C GLU A 62 16.06 -15.41 4.79
N GLY A 63 15.44 -16.05 3.79
CA GLY A 63 15.91 -17.27 3.17
C GLY A 63 14.85 -17.89 2.26
N PRO A 64 15.11 -19.10 1.73
CA PRO A 64 14.12 -19.85 0.97
C PRO A 64 12.94 -20.31 1.84
N GLU A 65 13.12 -20.43 3.16
CA GLU A 65 12.07 -20.76 4.12
C GLU A 65 11.19 -19.54 4.41
N ASN A 66 9.93 -19.58 3.97
CA ASN A 66 8.94 -18.56 4.28
C ASN A 66 7.53 -19.17 4.31
N VAL A 67 6.58 -18.45 4.90
CA VAL A 67 5.23 -18.96 5.16
C VAL A 67 4.21 -18.59 4.08
N TYR A 68 4.64 -17.89 3.02
CA TYR A 68 3.75 -17.38 1.97
C TYR A 68 3.05 -18.46 1.15
N ALA A 69 3.62 -19.68 1.12
CA ALA A 69 2.98 -20.84 0.51
C ALA A 69 1.75 -21.33 1.33
N ALA A 70 1.76 -21.12 2.65
CA ALA A 70 0.65 -21.43 3.55
C ALA A 70 -0.38 -20.29 3.67
N MET A 71 0.03 -19.03 3.45
CA MET A 71 -0.81 -17.86 3.67
C MET A 71 -1.94 -17.76 2.63
N PRO A 72 -3.22 -17.89 3.01
CA PRO A 72 -4.32 -17.59 2.11
C PRO A 72 -4.56 -16.07 2.04
N MET A 73 -5.14 -15.57 0.95
CA MET A 73 -5.45 -14.14 0.79
C MET A 73 -6.29 -13.58 1.95
N GLN A 74 -7.23 -14.39 2.46
CA GLN A 74 -8.11 -14.04 3.58
C GLN A 74 -7.34 -13.72 4.87
N ALA A 75 -6.08 -14.16 4.99
CA ALA A 75 -5.21 -13.77 6.09
C ALA A 75 -5.05 -12.25 6.20
N LYS A 76 -5.03 -11.54 5.08
CA LYS A 76 -4.89 -10.07 5.04
C LYS A 76 -6.12 -9.35 5.58
N LEU A 77 -7.29 -9.97 5.47
CA LEU A 77 -8.59 -9.31 5.62
C LEU A 77 -9.22 -9.50 6.98
N HIS A 78 -8.80 -10.51 7.73
CA HIS A 78 -9.54 -10.94 8.91
C HIS A 78 -8.84 -10.47 10.18
N PRO A 79 -9.56 -9.81 11.13
CA PRO A 79 -8.98 -9.17 12.32
C PRO A 79 -8.32 -10.12 13.34
N ARG A 80 -8.31 -11.42 13.06
CA ARG A 80 -7.69 -12.44 13.92
C ARG A 80 -6.28 -12.79 13.47
N ASN A 81 -5.88 -12.32 12.29
CA ASN A 81 -4.57 -12.60 11.73
C ASN A 81 -3.63 -11.44 12.08
N LEU A 82 -2.50 -11.79 12.69
CA LEU A 82 -1.47 -10.88 13.13
C LEU A 82 -0.25 -11.11 12.25
N LEU A 83 0.03 -10.16 11.36
CA LEU A 83 1.12 -10.27 10.40
C LEU A 83 2.35 -9.58 10.98
N VAL A 84 3.39 -10.34 11.29
CA VAL A 84 4.64 -9.79 11.82
C VAL A 84 5.77 -10.06 10.83
N SER A 85 6.74 -9.17 10.74
CA SER A 85 7.89 -9.38 9.86
C SER A 85 9.10 -8.56 10.30
N ARG A 86 10.26 -9.21 10.32
CA ARG A 86 11.57 -8.58 10.53
C ARG A 86 12.08 -7.88 9.29
N THR A 87 11.58 -8.26 8.12
CA THR A 87 11.92 -7.68 6.81
C THR A 87 10.71 -6.98 6.19
N PRO A 88 10.89 -6.11 5.18
CA PRO A 88 9.76 -5.48 4.50
C PRO A 88 8.80 -6.52 3.91
N LEU A 89 7.50 -6.27 4.03
CA LEU A 89 6.48 -7.11 3.41
C LEU A 89 6.51 -6.93 1.88
N PRO A 90 6.10 -7.94 1.11
CA PRO A 90 5.87 -7.79 -0.31
C PRO A 90 4.93 -6.63 -0.60
N ARG A 91 5.20 -5.91 -1.68
CA ARG A 91 4.48 -4.68 -2.06
C ARG A 91 2.97 -4.84 -2.22
N ASN A 92 2.48 -6.05 -2.47
CA ASN A 92 1.06 -6.37 -2.58
C ASN A 92 0.51 -7.08 -1.32
N VAL A 93 1.20 -7.00 -0.19
CA VAL A 93 0.75 -7.50 1.11
C VAL A 93 0.46 -6.30 2.00
N LEU A 94 -0.82 -6.11 2.31
CA LEU A 94 -1.32 -5.17 3.29
C LEU A 94 -2.38 -5.91 4.10
N GLY A 95 -2.13 -6.14 5.39
CA GLY A 95 -3.02 -6.90 6.28
C GLY A 95 -3.47 -6.12 7.51
N GLN A 96 -4.71 -6.36 7.94
CA GLN A 96 -5.43 -5.50 8.88
C GLN A 96 -4.65 -5.19 10.16
N HIS A 97 -3.96 -6.20 10.69
CA HIS A 97 -3.03 -6.06 11.81
C HIS A 97 -1.66 -6.50 11.31
N GLN A 98 -0.76 -5.54 11.14
CA GLN A 98 0.60 -5.84 10.70
C GLN A 98 1.64 -5.02 11.45
N CYS A 99 2.81 -5.64 11.63
CA CYS A 99 4.01 -5.02 12.16
C CYS A 99 5.20 -5.41 11.28
N ALA A 100 5.66 -4.49 10.44
CA ALA A 100 6.76 -4.72 9.51
C ALA A 100 7.52 -3.42 9.20
N PRO A 101 8.83 -3.49 8.90
CA PRO A 101 9.65 -2.34 8.54
C PRO A 101 9.39 -1.87 7.11
N ILE A 102 9.67 -0.60 6.84
CA ILE A 102 9.73 -0.05 5.48
C ILE A 102 10.93 -0.58 4.69
N HIS A 103 10.87 -0.48 3.37
CA HIS A 103 11.96 -0.90 2.48
C HIS A 103 13.32 -0.35 2.93
N GLY A 104 14.34 -1.20 2.99
CA GLY A 104 15.69 -0.83 3.43
C GLY A 104 15.91 -0.88 4.94
N HIS A 105 14.89 -1.22 5.73
CA HIS A 105 14.98 -1.38 7.18
C HIS A 105 14.65 -2.80 7.62
N THR A 106 15.08 -3.14 8.84
CA THR A 106 14.79 -4.41 9.50
C THR A 106 14.31 -4.16 10.93
N PHE A 107 13.48 -5.06 11.46
CA PHE A 107 13.04 -5.04 12.85
C PHE A 107 13.64 -6.17 13.67
N PRO A 108 13.97 -5.92 14.94
CA PRO A 108 14.35 -6.96 15.88
C PRO A 108 13.11 -7.67 16.46
N ASN A 109 13.27 -8.88 16.99
CA ASN A 109 12.17 -9.69 17.51
C ASN A 109 11.48 -9.06 18.73
N GLU A 110 12.23 -8.32 19.54
CA GLU A 110 11.76 -7.59 20.71
C GLU A 110 10.59 -6.66 20.34
N LEU A 111 10.76 -5.91 19.26
CA LEU A 111 9.76 -4.98 18.77
C LEU A 111 8.51 -5.70 18.26
N LEU A 112 8.66 -6.84 17.60
CA LEU A 112 7.52 -7.68 17.17
C LEU A 112 6.77 -8.25 18.39
N GLY A 113 7.52 -8.70 19.41
CA GLY A 113 6.98 -9.20 20.67
C GLY A 113 6.20 -8.13 21.44
N GLU A 114 6.74 -6.92 21.58
CA GLU A 114 6.07 -5.78 22.22
C GLU A 114 4.77 -5.38 21.50
N TRP A 115 4.77 -5.42 20.16
CA TRP A 115 3.57 -5.16 19.39
C TRP A 115 2.52 -6.26 19.58
N LEU A 116 2.92 -7.53 19.53
CA LEU A 116 2.03 -8.67 19.77
C LEU A 116 1.43 -8.67 21.17
N ASP A 117 2.23 -8.38 22.19
CA ASP A 117 1.81 -8.22 23.59
C ASP A 117 0.62 -7.27 23.69
N ARG A 118 0.82 -6.05 23.20
CA ARG A 118 -0.17 -4.98 23.25
C ARG A 118 -1.44 -5.36 22.52
N HIS A 119 -1.31 -5.87 21.30
CA HIS A 119 -2.47 -6.26 20.49
C HIS A 119 -3.28 -7.38 21.17
N LEU A 120 -2.60 -8.38 21.76
CA LEU A 120 -3.27 -9.43 22.53
C LEU A 120 -3.92 -8.87 23.81
N HIS A 121 -3.26 -7.95 24.52
CA HIS A 121 -3.83 -7.29 25.70
C HIS A 121 -5.14 -6.56 25.37
N GLU A 122 -5.12 -5.73 24.32
CA GLU A 122 -6.28 -4.94 23.87
C GLU A 122 -7.48 -5.83 23.56
N HIS A 123 -7.26 -6.97 22.90
CA HIS A 123 -8.31 -7.90 22.51
C HIS A 123 -8.79 -8.84 23.62
N LEU A 124 -7.95 -9.14 24.60
CA LEU A 124 -8.24 -10.15 25.61
C LEU A 124 -8.65 -9.56 26.95
N VAL A 125 -8.12 -8.39 27.29
CA VAL A 125 -8.29 -7.73 28.58
C VAL A 125 -9.07 -6.43 28.42
N GLY A 126 -8.71 -5.61 27.43
CA GLY A 126 -9.31 -4.31 27.17
C GLY A 126 -8.25 -3.28 26.78
N PRO A 127 -8.67 -2.04 26.44
CA PRO A 127 -7.75 -1.01 25.96
C PRO A 127 -6.67 -0.73 27.00
N ALA A 128 -5.41 -0.82 26.58
CA ALA A 128 -4.31 -0.28 27.37
C ALA A 128 -4.53 1.24 27.48
N GLY A 129 -4.24 1.85 28.64
CA GLY A 129 -4.29 3.31 28.79
C GLY A 129 -3.44 3.99 27.72
N ALA A 130 -3.67 5.29 27.46
CA ALA A 130 -2.98 6.08 26.44
C ALA A 130 -1.45 6.14 26.70
N GLY A 131 -0.76 5.06 26.36
CA GLY A 131 0.68 4.97 26.31
C GLY A 131 1.15 5.54 24.98
N THR A 132 2.33 6.14 24.98
CA THR A 132 3.03 6.50 23.74
C THR A 132 3.21 5.24 22.91
N TYR A 133 2.39 5.10 21.86
CA TYR A 133 2.67 4.16 20.77
C TYR A 133 4.11 4.41 20.35
N PRO A 134 4.95 3.38 20.23
CA PRO A 134 6.31 3.60 19.81
C PRO A 134 6.22 4.29 18.44
N ARG A 135 6.97 5.39 18.29
CA ARG A 135 7.20 6.11 17.03
C ARG A 135 8.01 5.21 16.10
N MET A 136 7.50 4.01 15.82
CA MET A 136 8.16 3.04 14.99
C MET A 136 8.10 3.58 13.57
N ALA A 137 9.21 3.52 12.85
CA ALA A 137 9.26 3.55 11.40
C ALA A 137 8.56 2.32 10.77
N ALA A 138 7.53 1.80 11.44
CA ALA A 138 6.74 0.66 11.05
C ALA A 138 5.64 1.12 10.13
N HIS A 139 5.39 0.30 9.12
CA HIS A 139 4.11 0.31 8.44
C HIS A 139 3.01 -0.04 9.44
N TYR A 140 2.53 0.94 10.17
CA TYR A 140 1.24 0.86 10.84
C TYR A 140 0.21 1.00 9.74
N TRP A 141 -0.40 -0.11 9.32
CA TRP A 141 -1.78 0.03 8.92
C TRP A 141 -2.53 0.51 10.16
N MET A 142 -2.85 1.80 10.17
CA MET A 142 -3.48 2.58 11.22
C MET A 142 -4.94 2.16 11.54
N ASN A 143 -5.38 0.97 11.18
CA ASN A 143 -6.81 0.64 11.22
C ASN A 143 -7.40 0.65 12.63
N GLU A 144 -6.61 0.28 13.63
CA GLU A 144 -7.07 0.17 15.02
C GLU A 144 -6.89 1.46 15.82
N HIS A 145 -5.76 2.13 15.58
CA HIS A 145 -5.34 3.34 16.29
C HIS A 145 -4.85 4.37 15.28
N PRO A 146 -5.75 4.95 14.47
CA PRO A 146 -5.34 5.90 13.45
C PRO A 146 -4.86 7.19 14.09
N ALA A 147 -3.90 7.83 13.42
CA ALA A 147 -3.60 9.23 13.69
C ALA A 147 -4.87 10.07 13.50
N ASP A 148 -4.94 11.20 14.20
CA ASP A 148 -6.08 12.10 14.11
C ASP A 148 -6.26 12.66 12.70
N TYR A 149 -5.15 12.95 12.01
CA TYR A 149 -5.12 13.47 10.65
C TYR A 149 -4.14 12.71 9.77
N PHE A 150 -4.47 12.54 8.50
CA PHE A 150 -3.52 12.23 7.42
C PHE A 150 -3.00 13.52 6.78
N LEU A 151 -1.69 13.65 6.56
CA LEU A 151 -1.08 14.79 5.88
C LEU A 151 -0.64 14.39 4.46
N SER A 152 -1.29 15.00 3.47
CA SER A 152 -0.89 14.97 2.07
C SER A 152 0.04 16.14 1.78
N PHE A 153 1.24 15.85 1.27
CA PHE A 153 2.30 16.85 1.06
C PHE A 153 3.22 16.42 -0.09
N ARG A 154 3.93 17.39 -0.68
CA ARG A 154 4.93 17.12 -1.70
C ARG A 154 6.26 16.66 -1.08
N GLY A 155 6.78 15.52 -1.56
CA GLY A 155 8.06 14.97 -1.08
C GLY A 155 9.29 15.89 -1.18
N SER A 156 9.40 16.75 -2.20
CA SER A 156 10.44 17.79 -2.29
C SER A 156 10.39 18.81 -1.14
N HIS A 157 9.25 18.90 -0.44
CA HIS A 157 9.00 19.79 0.70
C HIS A 157 8.90 19.02 2.03
N GLN A 158 9.48 17.82 2.14
CA GLN A 158 9.37 16.97 3.34
C GLN A 158 9.77 17.70 4.64
N ALA A 159 10.90 18.39 4.67
CA ALA A 159 11.35 19.10 5.87
C ALA A 159 10.36 20.21 6.31
N GLN A 160 9.72 20.87 5.33
CA GLN A 160 8.68 21.87 5.59
C GLN A 160 7.41 21.23 6.15
N ALA A 161 7.02 20.06 5.61
CA ALA A 161 5.87 19.29 6.08
C ALA A 161 6.08 18.73 7.50
N GLU A 162 7.27 18.20 7.81
CA GLU A 162 7.65 17.74 9.15
C GLU A 162 7.60 18.89 10.17
N ALA A 163 8.16 20.05 9.81
CA ALA A 163 8.12 21.23 10.67
C ALA A 163 6.69 21.74 10.89
N TRP A 164 5.83 21.66 9.87
CA TRP A 164 4.41 21.99 9.99
C TRP A 164 3.68 21.01 10.92
N ARG A 165 3.91 19.70 10.73
CA ARG A 165 3.36 18.61 11.55
C ARG A 165 3.65 18.86 13.02
N ASP A 166 4.91 19.04 13.38
CA ASP A 166 5.33 19.19 14.78
C ASP A 166 4.68 20.42 15.45
N ARG A 167 4.54 21.54 14.71
CA ARG A 167 3.82 22.72 15.20
C ARG A 167 2.32 22.47 15.36
N PHE A 168 1.70 21.80 14.40
CA PHE A 168 0.26 21.51 14.42
C PHE A 168 -0.11 20.55 15.56
N GLU A 169 0.65 19.46 15.72
CA GLU A 169 0.47 18.51 16.83
C GLU A 169 0.62 19.21 18.19
N ALA A 170 1.65 20.06 18.35
CA ALA A 170 1.88 20.81 19.58
C ALA A 170 0.77 21.84 19.89
N ALA A 171 0.24 22.51 18.86
CA ALA A 171 -0.79 23.53 19.02
C ALA A 171 -2.18 22.95 19.31
N HIS A 172 -2.49 21.77 18.77
CA HIS A 172 -3.85 21.22 18.80
C HIS A 172 -3.99 19.95 19.67
N GLY A 173 -2.88 19.38 20.15
CA GLY A 173 -2.91 18.15 20.96
C GLY A 173 -3.44 16.94 20.19
N VAL A 174 -3.16 16.89 18.88
CA VAL A 174 -3.58 15.83 17.96
C VAL A 174 -2.37 15.16 17.33
N SER A 175 -2.58 14.02 16.69
CA SER A 175 -1.56 13.26 15.96
C SER A 175 -1.73 13.37 14.44
N VAL A 176 -0.64 13.44 13.70
CA VAL A 176 -0.64 13.62 12.26
C VAL A 176 0.24 12.56 11.59
N ARG A 177 -0.39 11.75 10.74
CA ARG A 177 0.30 10.77 9.89
C ARG A 177 0.90 11.45 8.66
N MET A 178 2.21 11.27 8.49
CA MET A 178 2.91 11.47 7.22
C MET A 178 3.41 10.12 6.73
N VAL A 179 3.20 9.80 5.45
CA VAL A 179 3.85 8.63 4.82
C VAL A 179 5.37 8.86 4.86
N PRO A 180 6.17 7.92 5.39
CA PRO A 180 7.61 8.05 5.44
C PRO A 180 8.18 8.03 4.02
N PRO A 181 9.33 8.66 3.81
CA PRO A 181 9.98 8.63 2.51
C PRO A 181 10.23 7.18 2.07
N ASN A 182 10.10 6.93 0.78
CA ASN A 182 10.39 5.65 0.12
C ASN A 182 9.45 4.49 0.46
N GLU A 183 8.35 4.74 1.18
CA GLU A 183 7.40 3.69 1.55
C GLU A 183 6.78 3.01 0.32
N TYR A 184 6.25 3.81 -0.62
CA TYR A 184 5.55 3.30 -1.80
C TYR A 184 6.41 3.36 -3.05
N SER A 185 7.12 4.46 -3.27
CA SER A 185 8.16 4.54 -4.30
C SER A 185 9.24 5.55 -3.95
N TYR A 186 10.39 5.46 -4.60
CA TYR A 186 11.36 6.55 -4.66
C TYR A 186 10.92 7.58 -5.72
N PRO A 187 11.32 8.86 -5.60
CA PRO A 187 11.00 9.88 -6.60
C PRO A 187 11.50 9.55 -8.01
N THR A 188 12.65 8.87 -8.10
CA THR A 188 13.32 8.47 -9.34
C THR A 188 13.07 7.00 -9.72
N GLU A 189 12.21 6.29 -8.97
CA GLU A 189 11.95 4.87 -9.20
C GLU A 189 11.24 4.65 -10.54
N VAL A 190 11.75 3.69 -11.29
CA VAL A 190 11.11 3.13 -12.47
C VAL A 190 10.06 2.14 -11.99
N VAL A 191 8.79 2.41 -12.30
CA VAL A 191 7.64 1.69 -11.75
C VAL A 191 6.69 1.27 -12.85
N THR A 192 5.90 0.21 -12.69
CA THR A 192 4.81 -0.08 -13.65
C THR A 192 3.55 0.72 -13.31
N ARG A 193 2.59 0.80 -14.25
CA ARG A 193 1.31 1.49 -13.97
C ARG A 193 0.55 0.83 -12.82
N GLN A 194 0.54 -0.51 -12.77
CA GLN A 194 -0.06 -1.22 -11.65
C GLN A 194 0.58 -0.81 -10.33
N GLN A 195 1.90 -0.64 -10.32
CA GLN A 195 2.65 -0.30 -9.11
C GLN A 195 2.36 1.12 -8.61
N LEU A 196 2.19 2.08 -9.51
CA LEU A 196 1.75 3.44 -9.19
C LEU A 196 0.37 3.41 -8.50
N TRP A 197 -0.61 2.80 -9.16
CA TRP A 197 -1.99 2.75 -8.65
C TRP A 197 -2.14 1.87 -7.39
N GLU A 198 -1.29 0.86 -7.20
CA GLU A 198 -1.22 0.11 -5.93
C GLU A 198 -0.82 1.01 -4.77
N GLY A 199 0.14 1.92 -4.97
CA GLY A 199 0.50 2.93 -3.98
C GLY A 199 -0.67 3.89 -3.68
N VAL A 200 -1.41 4.31 -4.70
CA VAL A 200 -2.62 5.14 -4.53
C VAL A 200 -3.70 4.40 -3.75
N ALA A 201 -3.89 3.10 -4.00
CA ALA A 201 -4.84 2.29 -3.25
C ALA A 201 -4.44 2.14 -1.77
N ARG A 202 -3.13 2.02 -1.47
CA ARG A 202 -2.62 2.05 -0.09
C ARG A 202 -2.92 3.39 0.59
N LEU A 203 -2.62 4.50 -0.08
CA LEU A 203 -2.92 5.85 0.40
C LEU A 203 -4.41 6.03 0.71
N MET A 204 -5.29 5.53 -0.17
CA MET A 204 -6.73 5.56 0.08
C MET A 204 -7.12 4.82 1.37
N ARG A 205 -6.48 3.68 1.69
CA ARG A 205 -6.73 2.96 2.95
C ARG A 205 -6.30 3.77 4.18
N GLU A 206 -5.17 4.48 4.10
CA GLU A 206 -4.70 5.33 5.21
C GLU A 206 -5.63 6.53 5.44
N ILE A 207 -6.08 7.19 4.37
CA ILE A 207 -7.04 8.30 4.43
C ILE A 207 -8.38 7.82 5.01
N GLN A 208 -8.86 6.64 4.61
CA GLN A 208 -10.09 6.05 5.14
C GLN A 208 -9.97 5.71 6.64
N ALA A 209 -8.81 5.25 7.08
CA ALA A 209 -8.58 4.93 8.49
C ALA A 209 -8.58 6.17 9.39
N THR A 210 -7.94 7.26 8.95
CA THR A 210 -7.84 8.53 9.71
C THR A 210 -9.11 9.36 9.70
N ARG A 211 -9.93 9.25 8.65
CA ARG A 211 -11.20 10.01 8.45
C ARG A 211 -11.04 11.53 8.40
N ARG A 212 -9.86 12.09 8.67
CA ARG A 212 -9.55 13.51 8.53
C ARG A 212 -8.23 13.64 7.79
N ALA A 213 -8.18 14.56 6.83
CA ALA A 213 -6.99 14.80 6.03
C ALA A 213 -6.68 16.29 5.92
N VAL A 214 -5.40 16.62 5.91
CA VAL A 214 -4.87 17.94 5.62
C VAL A 214 -4.04 17.87 4.35
N VAL A 215 -4.30 18.78 3.42
CA VAL A 215 -3.48 19.02 2.24
C VAL A 215 -2.59 20.23 2.49
N LEU A 216 -1.27 20.02 2.49
CA LEU A 216 -0.28 21.08 2.57
C LEU A 216 0.19 21.44 1.16
N LEU A 217 -0.31 22.56 0.64
CA LEU A 217 0.00 23.02 -0.72
C LEU A 217 1.40 23.65 -0.80
N SER A 218 2.24 23.08 -1.66
CA SER A 218 3.45 23.70 -2.20
C SER A 218 3.20 24.26 -3.61
N ASP A 219 4.15 25.03 -4.13
CA ASP A 219 4.11 25.61 -5.47
C ASP A 219 4.23 24.58 -6.60
N ASP A 220 4.79 23.40 -6.32
CA ASP A 220 4.91 22.26 -7.22
C ASP A 220 3.95 21.10 -6.84
N TYR A 221 2.94 21.36 -5.99
CA TYR A 221 2.08 20.30 -5.46
C TYR A 221 1.38 19.51 -6.56
N TYR A 222 0.92 20.18 -7.61
CA TYR A 222 0.21 19.53 -8.72
C TYR A 222 1.15 18.87 -9.74
N ASP A 223 2.47 19.01 -9.62
CA ASP A 223 3.43 18.42 -10.57
C ASP A 223 3.66 16.92 -10.34
N SER A 224 3.29 16.40 -9.18
CA SER A 224 3.52 14.99 -8.84
C SER A 224 2.28 14.13 -9.02
N PHE A 225 2.48 12.95 -9.62
CA PHE A 225 1.44 11.91 -9.71
C PHE A 225 0.85 11.59 -8.33
N TRP A 226 1.71 11.46 -7.32
CA TRP A 226 1.33 11.03 -5.98
C TRP A 226 0.39 12.02 -5.29
N THR A 227 0.76 13.30 -5.20
CA THR A 227 -0.05 14.36 -4.56
C THR A 227 -1.33 14.64 -5.34
N ALA A 228 -1.29 14.55 -6.68
CA ALA A 228 -2.48 14.64 -7.51
C ALA A 228 -3.45 13.47 -7.27
N SER A 229 -2.92 12.24 -7.13
CA SER A 229 -3.72 11.06 -6.80
C SER A 229 -4.30 11.11 -5.38
N GLU A 230 -3.54 11.60 -4.40
CA GLU A 230 -4.03 11.83 -3.03
C GLU A 230 -5.20 12.82 -3.02
N LEU A 231 -5.04 13.94 -3.72
CA LEU A 231 -6.11 14.93 -3.86
C LEU A 231 -7.34 14.34 -4.59
N LEU A 232 -7.15 13.59 -5.67
CA LEU A 232 -8.22 12.91 -6.38
C LEU A 232 -8.99 11.94 -5.46
N VAL A 233 -8.27 11.16 -4.65
CA VAL A 233 -8.86 10.26 -3.65
C VAL A 233 -9.67 11.05 -2.61
N LEU A 234 -9.13 12.14 -2.08
CA LEU A 234 -9.82 12.99 -1.12
C LEU A 234 -11.11 13.58 -1.70
N LEU A 235 -11.05 14.13 -2.92
CA LEU A 235 -12.20 14.68 -3.63
C LEU A 235 -13.25 13.59 -3.91
N TRP A 236 -12.82 12.40 -4.33
CA TRP A 236 -13.72 11.28 -4.55
C TRP A 236 -14.41 10.82 -3.25
N LEU A 237 -13.65 10.68 -2.15
CA LEU A 237 -14.21 10.29 -0.86
C LEU A 237 -15.20 11.33 -0.32
N ALA A 238 -14.91 12.63 -0.50
CA ALA A 238 -15.75 13.74 -0.05
C ALA A 238 -17.03 13.92 -0.90
N TYR A 239 -16.92 13.80 -2.23
CA TYR A 239 -17.98 14.16 -3.18
C TYR A 239 -18.62 12.98 -3.93
N ARG A 240 -18.27 11.72 -3.61
CA ARG A 240 -18.89 10.56 -4.30
C ARG A 240 -20.42 10.57 -4.22
N PRO A 241 -21.12 10.20 -5.31
CA PRO A 241 -22.56 9.98 -5.28
C PRO A 241 -22.92 8.82 -4.33
N PRO A 242 -23.88 8.99 -3.38
CA PRO A 242 -24.29 7.95 -2.43
C PRO A 242 -24.85 6.68 -3.11
N ALA A 243 -25.34 6.80 -4.34
CA ALA A 243 -26.08 5.73 -5.03
C ALA A 243 -25.18 4.66 -5.71
N ARG A 244 -23.86 4.87 -5.82
CA ARG A 244 -22.96 3.98 -6.57
C ARG A 244 -21.70 3.53 -5.80
N GLY A 245 -21.50 4.03 -4.58
CA GLY A 245 -20.43 3.59 -3.69
C GLY A 245 -20.98 2.72 -2.55
N ARG A 246 -20.08 1.97 -1.89
CA ARG A 246 -20.33 1.37 -0.58
C ARG A 246 -20.93 2.43 0.35
N GLN A 247 -22.24 2.32 0.65
CA GLN A 247 -23.00 3.30 1.45
C GLN A 247 -22.49 3.40 2.90
N ASP A 248 -21.68 2.44 3.31
CA ASP A 248 -21.03 2.28 4.61
C ASP A 248 -19.71 3.06 4.75
N LEU A 249 -19.18 3.66 3.68
CA LEU A 249 -17.99 4.49 3.81
C LEU A 249 -18.37 5.88 4.33
N GLU A 250 -17.82 6.25 5.48
CA GLU A 250 -17.90 7.62 6.00
C GLU A 250 -17.17 8.59 5.06
N ARG A 251 -17.61 9.85 5.04
CA ARG A 251 -16.95 10.92 4.27
C ARG A 251 -15.86 11.53 5.16
N PRO A 252 -14.61 11.62 4.68
CA PRO A 252 -13.56 12.24 5.47
C PRO A 252 -13.75 13.76 5.55
N GLU A 253 -13.31 14.36 6.65
CA GLU A 253 -13.13 15.81 6.74
C GLU A 253 -11.82 16.18 6.03
N VAL A 254 -11.90 17.10 5.08
CA VAL A 254 -10.74 17.51 4.27
C VAL A 254 -10.47 18.98 4.51
N HIS A 255 -9.22 19.26 4.86
CA HIS A 255 -8.71 20.59 5.18
C HIS A 255 -7.50 20.94 4.34
N PHE A 256 -7.24 22.23 4.20
CA PHE A 256 -6.07 22.77 3.50
C PHE A 256 -5.29 23.66 4.44
N ALA A 257 -3.98 23.45 4.49
CA ALA A 257 -3.05 24.36 5.11
C ALA A 257 -2.57 25.35 4.04
N ALA A 258 -3.00 26.61 4.14
CA ALA A 258 -2.68 27.65 3.16
C ALA A 258 -1.18 28.01 3.10
N SER A 259 -0.44 27.70 4.17
CA SER A 259 1.00 27.88 4.24
C SER A 259 1.57 26.98 5.34
N ALA A 260 2.78 26.45 5.12
CA ALA A 260 3.48 25.75 6.19
C ALA A 260 3.79 26.64 7.41
N ALA A 261 3.80 27.96 7.26
CA ALA A 261 4.07 28.88 8.36
C ALA A 261 2.91 29.00 9.36
N ARG A 262 1.70 28.53 9.01
CA ARG A 262 0.51 28.68 9.82
C ARG A 262 -0.14 27.32 10.11
N THR A 263 -0.85 27.23 11.23
CA THR A 263 -1.57 26.02 11.66
C THR A 263 -3.08 26.10 11.43
N ASP A 264 -3.58 27.23 10.92
CA ASP A 264 -5.00 27.35 10.56
C ASP A 264 -5.33 26.51 9.33
N LEU A 265 -6.52 25.89 9.41
CA LEU A 265 -7.03 24.98 8.41
C LEU A 265 -8.23 25.60 7.72
N ALA A 266 -8.16 25.72 6.39
CA ALA A 266 -9.31 26.05 5.57
C ALA A 266 -10.09 24.77 5.22
N PRO A 267 -11.43 24.78 5.22
CA PRO A 267 -12.21 23.64 4.75
C PRO A 267 -12.05 23.44 3.24
N LEU A 268 -12.23 22.21 2.76
CA LEU A 268 -12.19 21.87 1.33
C LEU A 268 -13.08 22.78 0.46
N ALA A 269 -14.25 23.21 0.95
CA ALA A 269 -15.12 24.13 0.22
C ALA A 269 -14.41 25.44 -0.16
N ALA A 270 -13.61 26.02 0.74
CA ALA A 270 -12.83 27.23 0.46
C ALA A 270 -11.67 26.95 -0.53
N ALA A 271 -11.10 25.75 -0.50
CA ALA A 271 -10.07 25.36 -1.46
C ALA A 271 -10.62 25.15 -2.88
N LEU A 272 -11.87 24.70 -3.02
CA LEU A 272 -12.54 24.58 -4.32
C LEU A 272 -12.76 25.94 -4.98
N ASP A 273 -12.98 27.00 -4.19
CA ASP A 273 -13.09 28.38 -4.70
C ASP A 273 -11.79 28.85 -5.37
N HIS A 274 -10.66 28.18 -5.12
CA HIS A 274 -9.37 28.43 -5.76
C HIS A 274 -9.14 27.62 -7.06
N GLY A 275 -10.20 26.99 -7.61
CA GLY A 275 -10.18 26.43 -8.96
C GLY A 275 -9.73 24.97 -9.07
N ILE A 276 -9.73 24.20 -7.97
CA ILE A 276 -9.50 22.75 -8.02
C ILE A 276 -10.69 22.08 -8.74
N PRO A 277 -10.47 21.36 -9.86
CA PRO A 277 -11.56 20.73 -10.61
C PRO A 277 -12.16 19.58 -9.80
N ILE A 278 -13.50 19.52 -9.72
CA ILE A 278 -14.21 18.43 -9.05
C ILE A 278 -14.31 17.23 -10.01
N PRO A 279 -13.95 15.99 -9.59
CA PRO A 279 -14.11 14.80 -10.42
C PRO A 279 -15.58 14.59 -10.84
N THR A 280 -15.80 14.28 -12.11
CA THR A 280 -17.13 13.93 -12.64
C THR A 280 -17.54 12.51 -12.19
N SER A 281 -18.78 12.12 -12.48
CA SER A 281 -19.23 10.73 -12.22
C SER A 281 -18.42 9.68 -13.00
N ASP A 282 -17.96 10.01 -14.21
CA ASP A 282 -17.15 9.10 -15.02
C ASP A 282 -15.73 8.99 -14.47
N HIS A 283 -15.17 10.10 -13.97
CA HIS A 283 -13.89 10.09 -13.24
C HIS A 283 -13.99 9.21 -11.99
N ALA A 284 -15.07 9.34 -11.22
CA ALA A 284 -15.29 8.50 -10.04
C ALA A 284 -15.38 7.00 -10.38
N LEU A 285 -16.07 6.66 -11.47
CA LEU A 285 -16.16 5.28 -11.94
C LEU A 285 -14.79 4.74 -12.38
N ARG A 286 -14.02 5.57 -13.11
CA ARG A 286 -12.67 5.24 -13.53
C ARG A 286 -11.73 4.97 -12.35
N LEU A 287 -11.75 5.84 -11.34
CA LEU A 287 -10.95 5.67 -10.13
C LEU A 287 -11.29 4.37 -9.41
N VAL A 288 -12.58 4.03 -9.28
CA VAL A 288 -13.02 2.76 -8.66
C VAL A 288 -12.43 1.55 -9.40
N TYR A 289 -12.40 1.58 -10.73
CA TYR A 289 -11.77 0.50 -11.50
C TYR A 289 -10.26 0.41 -11.26
N LEU A 290 -9.54 1.53 -11.25
CA LEU A 290 -8.10 1.54 -10.98
C LEU A 290 -7.78 0.98 -9.60
N ILE A 291 -8.46 1.47 -8.57
CA ILE A 291 -8.22 1.06 -7.18
C ILE A 291 -8.58 -0.41 -6.97
N ASN A 292 -9.73 -0.88 -7.45
CA ASN A 292 -10.14 -2.28 -7.24
C ASN A 292 -9.22 -3.30 -7.91
N ASN A 293 -8.51 -2.92 -8.97
CA ASN A 293 -7.58 -3.80 -9.69
C ASN A 293 -6.13 -3.67 -9.19
N THR A 294 -5.85 -2.75 -8.26
CA THR A 294 -4.50 -2.49 -7.74
C THR A 294 -4.38 -2.51 -6.22
N ASP A 295 -5.50 -2.50 -5.48
CA ASP A 295 -5.51 -2.53 -4.02
C ASP A 295 -4.80 -3.76 -3.46
N PRO A 296 -3.69 -3.64 -2.70
CA PRO A 296 -2.93 -4.79 -2.18
C PRO A 296 -3.71 -5.64 -1.16
N VAL A 297 -4.82 -5.12 -0.64
CA VAL A 297 -5.75 -5.83 0.25
C VAL A 297 -6.56 -6.86 -0.55
N THR A 298 -7.06 -6.49 -1.73
CA THR A 298 -7.98 -7.31 -2.55
C THR A 298 -7.35 -7.88 -3.83
N SER A 299 -6.28 -7.27 -4.31
CA SER A 299 -5.49 -7.68 -5.48
C SER A 299 -4.60 -8.83 -5.09
N ALA A 300 -5.23 -9.99 -4.99
CA ALA A 300 -4.56 -11.24 -4.71
C ALA A 300 -3.73 -11.67 -5.94
N PRO A 301 -2.70 -12.49 -5.76
CA PRO A 301 -1.93 -13.07 -6.87
C PRO A 301 -2.84 -13.64 -7.99
N GLU A 302 -4.00 -14.17 -7.62
CA GLU A 302 -5.01 -14.75 -8.50
C GLU A 302 -5.71 -13.76 -9.45
N THR A 303 -5.52 -12.45 -9.30
CA THR A 303 -6.05 -11.45 -10.27
C THR A 303 -5.26 -11.39 -11.57
N GLN A 304 -3.97 -11.80 -11.55
CA GLN A 304 -3.12 -11.88 -12.73
C GLN A 304 -3.46 -13.07 -13.64
N VAL A 305 -4.21 -14.05 -13.11
CA VAL A 305 -4.57 -15.27 -13.86
C VAL A 305 -5.94 -15.09 -14.50
N PRO A 306 -6.04 -15.08 -15.84
CA PRO A 306 -7.33 -15.10 -16.51
C PRO A 306 -8.06 -16.38 -16.11
N ALA A 307 -9.26 -16.25 -15.52
CA ALA A 307 -10.07 -17.42 -15.19
C ALA A 307 -10.34 -18.25 -16.46
N ARG A 308 -10.10 -19.56 -16.39
CA ARG A 308 -10.31 -20.51 -17.51
C ARG A 308 -11.63 -21.28 -17.33
N GLY A 309 -12.16 -21.83 -18.43
CA GLY A 309 -13.36 -22.68 -18.42
C GLY A 309 -14.61 -22.01 -17.85
N LEU A 310 -15.44 -22.76 -17.11
CA LEU A 310 -16.63 -22.25 -16.42
C LEU A 310 -16.30 -21.15 -15.38
N GLY A 311 -15.10 -21.20 -14.80
CA GLY A 311 -14.58 -20.15 -13.93
C GLY A 311 -14.48 -18.80 -14.64
N ARG A 312 -14.27 -18.76 -15.96
CA ARG A 312 -14.31 -17.53 -16.77
C ARG A 312 -15.70 -16.89 -16.78
N LEU A 313 -16.76 -17.71 -16.87
CA LEU A 313 -18.13 -17.21 -16.90
C LEU A 313 -18.57 -16.72 -15.52
N ILE A 314 -18.20 -17.42 -14.45
CA ILE A 314 -18.46 -17.00 -13.06
C ILE A 314 -17.65 -15.75 -12.74
N ALA A 315 -16.35 -15.75 -13.05
CA ALA A 315 -15.51 -14.58 -12.91
C ALA A 315 -16.08 -13.43 -13.73
N ARG A 316 -16.47 -13.62 -14.99
CA ARG A 316 -17.11 -12.56 -15.78
C ARG A 316 -18.43 -12.11 -15.16
N ALA A 317 -19.32 -12.99 -14.71
CA ALA A 317 -20.61 -12.60 -14.12
C ALA A 317 -20.44 -11.83 -12.79
N VAL A 318 -19.55 -12.29 -11.92
CA VAL A 318 -19.24 -11.63 -10.64
C VAL A 318 -18.46 -10.34 -10.89
N ARG A 319 -17.40 -10.39 -11.70
CA ARG A 319 -16.50 -9.27 -11.97
C ARG A 319 -17.14 -8.18 -12.84
N THR A 320 -18.01 -8.51 -13.80
CA THR A 320 -18.74 -7.49 -14.59
C THR A 320 -19.78 -6.77 -13.75
N ARG A 321 -20.42 -7.44 -12.77
CA ARG A 321 -21.41 -6.84 -11.87
C ARG A 321 -20.78 -5.95 -10.79
N TYR A 322 -19.53 -6.18 -10.42
CA TYR A 322 -18.80 -5.43 -9.38
C TYR A 322 -17.59 -4.62 -9.92
N GLY A 323 -17.42 -4.50 -11.24
CA GLY A 323 -16.39 -3.63 -11.85
C GLY A 323 -14.98 -4.21 -11.97
N TYR A 324 -14.78 -5.50 -11.74
CA TYR A 324 -13.47 -6.18 -11.78
C TYR A 324 -13.08 -6.75 -13.17
N TYR A 325 -13.86 -6.54 -14.23
CA TYR A 325 -13.52 -7.01 -15.58
C TYR A 325 -13.49 -5.85 -16.57
N GLN A 326 -12.37 -5.11 -16.59
CA GLN A 326 -12.02 -4.27 -17.73
C GLN A 326 -10.81 -4.90 -18.44
N PRO A 327 -10.89 -5.13 -19.77
CA PRO A 327 -9.82 -5.80 -20.52
C PRO A 327 -8.44 -5.15 -20.37
N GLU A 328 -8.40 -3.82 -20.21
CA GLU A 328 -7.15 -3.08 -20.06
C GLU A 328 -6.31 -3.51 -18.85
N PHE A 329 -6.93 -3.91 -17.74
CA PHE A 329 -6.22 -4.37 -16.53
C PHE A 329 -5.77 -5.83 -16.62
N GLN A 330 -6.02 -6.50 -17.75
CA GLN A 330 -5.52 -7.84 -18.06
C GLN A 330 -4.39 -7.81 -19.09
N THR A 331 -4.02 -6.62 -19.56
CA THR A 331 -2.94 -6.46 -20.53
C THR A 331 -1.59 -6.68 -19.85
N HIS A 332 -0.63 -7.20 -20.62
CA HIS A 332 0.75 -7.30 -20.18
C HIS A 332 1.31 -5.92 -19.80
N ASP A 333 0.96 -4.88 -20.56
CA ASP A 333 1.48 -3.53 -20.37
C ASP A 333 1.11 -2.94 -19.00
N PHE A 334 -0.13 -3.12 -18.54
CA PHE A 334 -0.55 -2.61 -17.24
C PHE A 334 0.30 -3.19 -16.08
N TRP A 335 0.61 -4.49 -16.15
CA TRP A 335 1.30 -5.21 -15.08
C TRP A 335 2.82 -5.16 -15.18
N HIS A 336 3.37 -5.18 -16.39
CA HIS A 336 4.78 -5.47 -16.63
C HIS A 336 5.54 -4.36 -17.36
N GLN A 337 4.86 -3.48 -18.11
CA GLN A 337 5.55 -2.36 -18.76
C GLN A 337 5.97 -1.34 -17.71
N VAL A 338 7.25 -1.03 -17.70
CA VAL A 338 7.83 -0.06 -16.77
C VAL A 338 7.68 1.36 -17.30
N ARG A 339 7.58 2.30 -16.37
CA ARG A 339 7.41 3.73 -16.58
C ARG A 339 8.63 4.42 -15.99
N VAL A 340 9.39 5.06 -16.85
CA VAL A 340 10.64 5.73 -16.50
C VAL A 340 10.36 7.23 -16.36
N PRO A 341 10.57 7.83 -15.18
CA PRO A 341 10.38 9.27 -15.01
C PRO A 341 11.43 10.05 -15.80
N CYS A 342 11.02 11.03 -16.61
CA CYS A 342 11.96 11.91 -17.30
C CYS A 342 12.07 13.27 -16.58
N PRO A 343 13.25 13.65 -16.05
CA PRO A 343 13.44 14.93 -15.35
C PRO A 343 13.35 16.16 -16.28
N GLN A 344 13.33 15.99 -17.60
CA GLN A 344 13.13 17.10 -18.56
C GLN A 344 11.68 17.22 -19.03
N CYS A 345 10.91 16.14 -18.98
CA CYS A 345 9.51 16.13 -19.42
C CYS A 345 8.51 16.19 -18.26
N HIS A 346 8.98 16.16 -17.01
CA HIS A 346 8.09 16.34 -15.87
C HIS A 346 7.43 17.73 -15.91
N PRO A 347 6.17 17.83 -15.47
CA PRO A 347 5.48 19.10 -15.41
C PRO A 347 6.11 20.02 -14.38
N HIS A 348 6.01 21.33 -14.64
CA HIS A 348 6.57 22.38 -13.79
C HIS A 348 5.52 23.43 -13.47
N HIS A 349 5.35 23.71 -12.18
CA HIS A 349 4.51 24.77 -11.63
C HIS A 349 3.04 24.71 -12.09
N ARG A 350 2.48 23.51 -12.26
CA ARG A 350 1.05 23.36 -12.57
C ARG A 350 0.21 23.98 -11.48
N GLN A 351 -0.81 24.72 -11.89
CA GLN A 351 -1.80 25.29 -11.01
C GLN A 351 -2.97 24.32 -10.82
N ALA A 352 -3.81 24.58 -9.81
CA ALA A 352 -5.00 23.78 -9.54
C ALA A 352 -5.92 23.63 -10.77
N ALA A 353 -6.07 24.70 -11.56
CA ALA A 353 -6.91 24.73 -12.75
C ALA A 353 -6.35 23.92 -13.93
N ASP A 354 -5.06 23.59 -13.94
CA ASP A 354 -4.40 22.82 -15.01
C ASP A 354 -4.58 21.30 -14.85
N VAL A 355 -5.20 20.87 -13.74
CA VAL A 355 -5.40 19.47 -13.43
C VAL A 355 -6.44 18.84 -14.35
N ASP A 356 -6.02 17.84 -15.12
CA ASP A 356 -6.88 17.02 -15.96
C ASP A 356 -7.01 15.61 -15.36
N TRP A 357 -8.17 15.32 -14.78
CA TRP A 357 -8.45 14.03 -14.16
C TRP A 357 -8.54 12.88 -15.18
N ALA A 358 -8.96 13.14 -16.41
CA ALA A 358 -9.02 12.12 -17.44
C ALA A 358 -7.60 11.73 -17.86
N ALA A 359 -6.74 12.72 -18.13
CA ALA A 359 -5.33 12.49 -18.45
C ALA A 359 -4.57 11.83 -17.29
N HIS A 360 -4.83 12.24 -16.04
CA HIS A 360 -4.24 11.64 -14.84
C HIS A 360 -4.56 10.14 -14.69
N MET A 361 -5.78 9.73 -15.02
CA MET A 361 -6.25 8.35 -14.89
C MET A 361 -6.13 7.51 -16.18
N ALA A 362 -5.53 8.05 -17.23
CA ALA A 362 -5.29 7.33 -18.46
C ALA A 362 -4.33 6.16 -18.23
N THR A 363 -4.64 5.00 -18.80
CA THR A 363 -3.80 3.78 -18.78
C THR A 363 -3.09 3.54 -20.11
N ALA A 364 -3.49 4.26 -21.17
CA ALA A 364 -2.79 4.31 -22.43
C ALA A 364 -1.92 5.57 -22.49
N ASP A 365 -0.83 5.51 -23.26
CA ASP A 365 -0.09 6.70 -23.64
C ASP A 365 -0.66 7.27 -24.92
N GLU A 366 -1.03 8.54 -24.88
CA GLU A 366 -1.42 9.28 -26.09
C GLU A 366 -0.22 9.95 -26.78
N GLY A 367 0.98 9.83 -26.20
CA GLY A 367 2.20 10.47 -26.68
C GLY A 367 3.48 9.76 -26.23
N PRO A 368 4.65 10.31 -26.57
CA PRO A 368 5.95 9.73 -26.20
C PRO A 368 6.22 9.76 -24.69
N VAL A 369 5.58 10.67 -23.96
CA VAL A 369 5.57 10.78 -22.50
C VAL A 369 4.14 11.00 -22.02
N ASP A 370 3.81 10.58 -20.80
CA ASP A 370 2.50 10.80 -20.19
C ASP A 370 2.36 12.16 -19.51
N TYR A 371 1.19 12.37 -18.90
CA TYR A 371 0.78 13.58 -18.20
C TYR A 371 1.69 13.99 -17.02
N PHE A 372 2.58 13.11 -16.55
CA PHE A 372 3.58 13.39 -15.51
C PHE A 372 5.03 13.25 -16.01
N GLY A 373 5.23 13.10 -17.31
CA GLY A 373 6.56 12.99 -17.91
C GLY A 373 7.20 11.60 -17.80
N TYR A 374 6.42 10.54 -17.55
CA TYR A 374 6.92 9.18 -17.64
C TYR A 374 6.83 8.66 -19.07
N PHE A 375 7.76 7.81 -19.49
CA PHE A 375 7.68 7.08 -20.75
C PHE A 375 7.80 5.57 -20.52
N ALA A 376 7.24 4.80 -21.45
CA ALA A 376 7.34 3.34 -21.42
C ALA A 376 8.74 2.86 -21.81
N ALA A 377 9.25 1.84 -21.11
CA ALA A 377 10.43 1.07 -21.52
C ALA A 377 10.17 -0.43 -21.34
N ASP A 378 10.92 -1.27 -22.06
CA ASP A 378 10.93 -2.71 -21.79
C ASP A 378 11.80 -2.98 -20.55
N PRO A 379 11.35 -3.81 -19.58
CA PRO A 379 12.18 -4.25 -18.47
C PRO A 379 13.56 -4.79 -18.87
N ALA A 380 13.68 -5.41 -20.05
CA ALA A 380 14.95 -5.92 -20.58
C ALA A 380 15.95 -4.79 -20.88
N ASP A 381 15.47 -3.61 -21.27
CA ASP A 381 16.33 -2.48 -21.62
C ASP A 381 16.95 -1.82 -20.37
N LEU A 382 16.33 -1.97 -19.20
CA LEU A 382 16.84 -1.42 -17.94
C LEU A 382 18.23 -1.96 -17.59
N ALA A 383 18.50 -3.22 -17.96
CA ALA A 383 19.78 -3.88 -17.71
C ALA A 383 20.95 -3.27 -18.51
N SER A 384 20.67 -2.53 -19.59
CA SER A 384 21.70 -1.80 -20.35
C SER A 384 22.28 -0.62 -19.56
N GLY A 385 21.59 -0.18 -18.51
CA GLY A 385 21.97 0.96 -17.66
C GLY A 385 21.76 2.32 -18.31
N ARG A 386 21.23 2.39 -19.54
CA ARG A 386 20.97 3.65 -20.25
C ARG A 386 19.69 3.61 -21.07
N LEU A 387 18.92 4.68 -20.99
CA LEU A 387 17.74 4.89 -21.81
C LEU A 387 17.78 6.27 -22.45
N THR A 388 17.01 6.46 -23.52
CA THR A 388 16.79 7.78 -24.11
C THR A 388 15.31 8.11 -24.03
N CYS A 389 14.98 9.26 -23.44
CA CYS A 389 13.60 9.71 -23.37
C CYS A 389 13.09 9.99 -24.80
N PRO A 390 12.00 9.35 -25.26
CA PRO A 390 11.45 9.57 -26.59
C PRO A 390 10.79 10.95 -26.75
N GLY A 391 10.48 11.64 -25.64
CA GLY A 391 9.86 12.97 -25.66
C GLY A 391 10.85 14.10 -25.91
N CYS A 392 12.00 14.10 -25.24
CA CYS A 392 12.99 15.18 -25.30
C CYS A 392 14.38 14.76 -25.83
N GLY A 393 14.60 13.46 -26.07
CA GLY A 393 15.90 12.94 -26.49
C GLY A 393 16.96 12.90 -25.39
N ASN A 394 16.61 13.21 -24.13
CA ASN A 394 17.56 13.19 -23.03
C ASN A 394 18.03 11.76 -22.72
N GLY A 395 19.35 11.56 -22.63
CA GLY A 395 19.94 10.32 -22.16
C GLY A 395 19.82 10.21 -20.64
N LEU A 396 19.34 9.07 -20.16
CA LEU A 396 19.12 8.77 -18.75
C LEU A 396 19.99 7.59 -18.34
N ASP A 397 20.76 7.75 -17.28
CA ASP A 397 21.46 6.63 -16.64
C ASP A 397 20.49 5.92 -15.67
N ILE A 398 20.40 4.61 -15.79
CA ILE A 398 19.54 3.73 -15.00
C ILE A 398 20.40 2.83 -14.13
N ALA A 399 20.09 2.78 -12.83
CA ALA A 399 20.83 1.94 -11.89
C ALA A 399 19.93 1.29 -10.85
N ASN A 400 20.31 0.10 -10.41
CA ASN A 400 19.74 -0.50 -9.21
C ASN A 400 20.63 -0.17 -8.00
N ARG A 401 20.24 0.86 -7.24
CA ARG A 401 20.97 1.30 -6.03
C ARG A 401 20.37 0.78 -4.73
N ARG A 402 19.12 0.29 -4.76
CA ARG A 402 18.31 -0.02 -3.56
C ARG A 402 17.98 -1.51 -3.40
N GLY A 403 18.56 -2.36 -4.26
CA GLY A 403 18.44 -3.81 -4.18
C GLY A 403 17.16 -4.33 -4.83
N VAL A 404 16.36 -5.09 -4.08
CA VAL A 404 15.16 -5.75 -4.62
C VAL A 404 13.94 -5.48 -3.74
N ARG A 405 12.77 -5.31 -4.35
CA ARG A 405 11.47 -5.39 -3.68
C ARG A 405 10.85 -6.75 -3.90
N THR A 406 10.16 -7.27 -2.90
CA THR A 406 9.44 -8.54 -3.01
C THR A 406 8.01 -8.31 -3.51
N LEU A 407 7.55 -9.23 -4.35
CA LEU A 407 6.16 -9.31 -4.80
C LEU A 407 5.63 -10.72 -4.52
N TRP A 408 4.45 -10.83 -3.92
CA TRP A 408 3.79 -12.11 -3.69
C TRP A 408 2.87 -12.44 -4.87
N SER A 409 3.36 -13.21 -5.84
CA SER A 409 2.63 -13.54 -7.08
C SER A 409 2.22 -15.02 -7.11
N PRO A 410 1.28 -15.45 -7.96
CA PRO A 410 1.08 -16.87 -8.17
C PRO A 410 2.23 -17.37 -9.04
N VAL A 411 2.72 -18.58 -8.78
CA VAL A 411 3.42 -19.35 -9.80
C VAL A 411 2.34 -20.02 -10.63
N MET A 412 2.18 -19.61 -11.88
CA MET A 412 1.36 -20.37 -12.82
C MET A 412 2.25 -21.44 -13.44
N SER A 413 2.03 -22.69 -13.03
CA SER A 413 2.64 -23.86 -13.64
C SER A 413 1.56 -24.66 -14.35
N THR A 414 1.92 -25.43 -15.39
CA THR A 414 0.96 -26.36 -16.02
C THR A 414 0.59 -27.52 -15.09
N GLU A 415 1.27 -27.67 -13.95
CA GLU A 415 1.00 -28.68 -12.94
C GLU A 415 0.14 -28.10 -11.81
N LYS A 416 -1.04 -28.70 -11.61
CA LYS A 416 -2.06 -28.29 -10.62
C LYS A 416 -1.52 -28.19 -9.18
N ASP A 417 -0.45 -28.91 -8.85
CA ASP A 417 0.18 -28.95 -7.53
C ASP A 417 1.34 -27.94 -7.38
N GLN A 418 1.72 -27.28 -8.47
CA GLN A 418 2.73 -26.21 -8.51
C GLN A 418 2.12 -24.81 -8.61
N ASP A 419 0.79 -24.70 -8.73
CA ASP A 419 0.03 -23.44 -8.59
C ASP A 419 0.08 -22.97 -7.12
N ARG A 420 1.23 -22.43 -6.73
CA ARG A 420 1.48 -21.90 -5.38
C ARG A 420 1.88 -20.44 -5.45
N PRO A 421 1.51 -19.62 -4.47
CA PRO A 421 2.09 -18.29 -4.36
C PRO A 421 3.61 -18.38 -4.16
N ALA A 422 4.38 -17.57 -4.89
CA ALA A 422 5.80 -17.40 -4.70
C ALA A 422 6.14 -15.93 -4.44
N LEU A 423 7.31 -15.73 -3.83
CA LEU A 423 7.94 -14.43 -3.74
C LEU A 423 8.82 -14.22 -4.96
N ASN A 424 8.54 -13.18 -5.72
CA ASN A 424 9.42 -12.67 -6.76
C ASN A 424 10.26 -11.54 -6.19
N HIS A 425 11.55 -11.54 -6.51
CA HIS A 425 12.47 -10.46 -6.17
C HIS A 425 12.68 -9.59 -7.39
N LEU A 426 12.14 -8.36 -7.34
CA LEU A 426 12.17 -7.41 -8.44
C LEU A 426 13.25 -6.37 -8.18
N PRO A 427 14.24 -6.20 -9.08
CA PRO A 427 15.21 -5.12 -8.99
C PRO A 427 14.53 -3.75 -8.90
N LEU A 428 15.04 -2.90 -8.02
CA LEU A 428 14.62 -1.51 -7.92
C LEU A 428 15.46 -0.65 -8.85
N TRP A 429 14.92 -0.32 -10.01
CA TRP A 429 15.59 0.55 -10.98
C TRP A 429 15.26 2.02 -10.71
N GLU A 430 16.27 2.88 -10.81
CA GLU A 430 16.14 4.33 -10.62
C GLU A 430 16.85 5.09 -11.74
N VAL A 431 16.31 6.27 -12.07
CA VAL A 431 17.02 7.28 -12.85
C VAL A 431 18.04 7.98 -11.94
N VAL A 432 19.29 8.07 -12.40
CA VAL A 432 20.45 8.52 -11.61
C VAL A 432 20.70 10.02 -11.66
#